data_AF-A0A5C9DYV2-F1
#
_entry.id   AF-A0A5C9DYV2-F1
#
_cell.length_a   1.000
_cell.length_b   1.000
_cell.length_c   1.000
_cell.angle_alpha   90.00
_cell.angle_beta   90.00
_cell.angle_gamma   90.00
#
_symmetry.space_group_name_H-M   'P 1'
#
loop_
_entity.id
_entity.type
_entity.pdbx_description
1 polymer ?
#
loop_
_entity_poly.entity_id
_entity_poly.type
_entity_poly.pdbx_seq_one_letter_code
_entity_poly.pdbx_strand_id
1 'polypeptide(L)' 'MAHEGLTLAFVIMGILLIVGYQFGPNQEVREVKRLEAKVMLIPSAIILFVLAAIVFSGILG' A
#
# COMPACT_ATOMS: atom_id res chain seq x y z
N MET A 1 -13.21 17.99 0.05
CA MET A 1 -11.86 18.49 -0.29
C MET A 1 -10.73 17.79 0.47
N ALA A 2 -10.62 17.89 1.80
CA ALA A 2 -9.54 17.20 2.54
C ALA A 2 -9.64 15.66 2.47
N HIS A 3 -10.85 15.10 2.61
CA HIS A 3 -11.08 13.64 2.53
C HIS A 3 -10.78 13.07 1.14
N GLU A 4 -11.15 13.77 0.06
CA GLU A 4 -10.89 13.36 -1.32
C GLU A 4 -9.38 13.30 -1.61
N GLY A 5 -8.62 14.28 -1.13
CA GLY A 5 -7.15 14.29 -1.25
C GLY A 5 -6.49 13.16 -0.47
N LEU A 6 -6.99 12.84 0.73
CA LEU A 6 -6.51 11.73 1.54
C LEU A 6 -6.80 10.37 0.90
N THR A 7 -8.02 10.18 0.37
CA THR A 7 -8.39 8.98 -0.39
C THR A 7 -7.45 8.78 -1.58
N LEU A 8 -7.20 9.84 -2.37
CA LEU A 8 -6.30 9.77 -3.51
C LEU A 8 -4.87 9.37 -3.07
N ALA A 9 -4.37 9.94 -1.98
CA ALA A 9 -3.06 9.61 -1.44
C ALA A 9 -2.97 8.12 -1.04
N PHE A 10 -3.99 7.57 -0.39
CA PHE A 10 -4.03 6.15 -0.03
C PHE A 10 -4.08 5.23 -1.24
N VAL A 11 -4.85 5.58 -2.28
CA VAL A 11 -4.89 4.82 -3.53
C VAL A 11 -3.52 4.83 -4.22
N ILE A 12 -2.89 5.99 -4.34
CA ILE A 12 -1.56 6.13 -4.97
C ILE A 12 -0.53 5.30 -4.19
N MET A 13 -0.51 5.40 -2.86
CA MET A 13 0.41 4.63 -2.03
C MET A 13 0.17 3.12 -2.13
N GLY A 14 -1.09 2.67 -2.17
CA GLY A 14 -1.43 1.26 -2.37
C GLY A 14 -0.92 0.72 -3.71
N ILE A 15 -1.07 1.51 -4.79
CA ILE A 15 -0.52 1.18 -6.11
C ILE A 15 1.01 1.11 -6.07
N LEU A 16 1.67 2.09 -5.44
CA LEU A 16 3.13 2.11 -5.31
C LEU A 16 3.67 0.88 -4.56
N LEU A 17 2.96 0.35 -3.56
CA LEU A 17 3.35 -0.87 -2.87
C LEU A 17 3.22 -2.12 -3.75
N ILE A 18 2.17 -2.21 -4.57
CA ILE A 18 2.03 -3.30 -5.56
C ILE A 18 3.13 -3.23 -6.61
N VAL A 19 3.44 -2.03 -7.10
CA VAL A 19 4.56 -1.78 -8.01
C VAL A 19 5.88 -2.17 -7.33
N GLY A 20 6.07 -1.77 -6.07
CA GLY A 20 7.23 -2.12 -5.25
C GLY A 20 7.41 -3.63 -5.04
N TYR A 21 6.32 -4.42 -5.04
CA TYR A 21 6.39 -5.88 -4.99
C TYR A 21 7.00 -6.48 -6.26
N GLN A 22 6.72 -5.90 -7.43
CA GLN A 22 7.32 -6.35 -8.70
C GLN A 22 8.78 -5.87 -8.82
N PHE A 23 9.07 -4.62 -8.44
CA PHE A 23 10.38 -4.01 -8.66
C PHE A 23 11.39 -4.16 -7.51
N GLY A 24 10.96 -4.56 -6.31
CA GLY A 24 11.85 -4.65 -5.15
C GLY A 24 11.46 -5.78 -4.19
N PRO A 25 12.23 -6.00 -3.11
CA PRO A 25 13.57 -5.51 -2.78
C PRO A 25 14.64 -6.49 -3.28
N ASN A 26 15.45 -6.10 -4.26
CA ASN A 26 16.43 -7.02 -4.88
C ASN A 26 17.86 -6.90 -4.32
N GLN A 27 18.10 -5.98 -3.38
CA GLN A 27 19.42 -5.73 -2.81
C GLN A 27 19.74 -6.57 -1.57
N GLU A 28 18.80 -7.39 -1.09
CA GLU A 28 19.01 -8.26 0.07
C GLU A 28 19.61 -9.60 -0.36
N VAL A 29 20.77 -9.94 0.23
CA VAL A 29 21.52 -11.18 -0.05
C VAL A 29 20.81 -12.39 0.55
N ARG A 30 20.07 -12.20 1.65
CA ARG A 30 19.32 -13.27 2.31
C ARG A 30 17.94 -13.43 1.68
N GLU A 31 17.74 -14.53 0.97
CA GLU A 31 16.46 -14.92 0.35
C GLU A 31 15.25 -14.78 1.29
N VAL A 32 15.39 -15.22 2.54
CA VAL A 32 14.29 -15.18 3.54
C VAL A 32 13.89 -13.74 3.84
N LYS A 33 14.86 -12.84 4.06
CA LYS A 33 14.58 -11.42 4.35
C LYS A 33 13.99 -10.68 3.16
N ARG A 34 14.45 -11.04 1.97
CA ARG A 34 13.85 -10.54 0.72
C ARG A 34 12.40 -10.96 0.58
N LEU A 35 12.10 -12.23 0.83
CA LEU A 35 10.73 -12.76 0.75
C LEU A 35 9.83 -12.14 1.82
N GLU A 36 10.29 -12.03 3.07
CA GLU A 36 9.57 -11.36 4.15
C GLU A 36 9.19 -9.92 3.73
N ALA A 37 10.15 -9.16 3.22
CA ALA A 37 9.92 -7.80 2.78
C ALA A 37 8.93 -7.71 1.59
N LYS A 38 9.03 -8.60 0.59
CA LYS A 38 8.06 -8.66 -0.52
C LYS A 38 6.65 -8.97 -0.01
N VAL A 39 6.51 -10.02 0.80
CA VAL A 39 5.21 -10.49 1.28
C VAL A 39 4.51 -9.43 2.15
N MET A 40 5.26 -8.57 2.85
CA MET A 40 4.68 -7.46 3.63
C MET A 40 4.09 -6.33 2.79
N LEU A 41 4.47 -6.17 1.52
CA LEU A 41 3.96 -5.09 0.65
C LEU A 41 2.49 -5.27 0.26
N ILE A 42 2.08 -6.50 -0.01
CA ILE A 42 0.70 -6.83 -0.42
C ILE A 42 -0.34 -6.54 0.68
N PRO A 43 -0.22 -7.06 1.92
CA PRO A 43 -1.18 -6.76 2.97
C PRO A 43 -1.21 -5.27 3.33
N SER A 44 -0.05 -4.59 3.26
CA SER A 44 0.02 -3.14 3.46
C SER A 44 -0.76 -2.37 2.38
N ALA A 45 -0.66 -2.78 1.11
CA ALA A 45 -1.44 -2.20 0.02
C ALA A 45 -2.95 -2.43 0.21
N ILE A 46 -3.35 -3.63 0.62
CA ILE A 46 -4.76 -3.96 0.90
C ILE A 46 -5.32 -3.06 1.99
N ILE A 47 -4.58 -2.87 3.10
CA ILE A 47 -5.00 -1.99 4.19
C ILE A 47 -5.21 -0.57 3.69
N LEU A 48 -4.32 -0.04 2.84
CA LEU A 48 -4.46 1.29 2.27
C LEU A 48 -5.70 1.42 1.39
N PHE A 49 -6.05 0.41 0.59
CA PHE A 49 -7.29 0.45 -0.19
C PHE A 49 -8.54 0.37 0.67
N VAL A 50 -8.52 -0.42 1.73
CA VAL A 50 -9.63 -0.47 2.70
C VAL A 50 -9.80 0.88 3.38
N LEU A 51 -8.71 1.52 3.81
CA LEU A 51 -8.75 2.86 4.40
C LEU A 51 -9.23 3.90 3.38
N ALA A 52 -8.78 3.82 2.12
CA ALA A 52 -9.27 4.70 1.05
C ALA A 52 -10.78 4.58 0.86
N ALA A 53 -11.32 3.35 0.87
CA ALA A 53 -12.75 3.10 0.74
C ALA A 53 -13.54 3.65 1.94
N ILE A 54 -13.04 3.50 3.17
CA ILE A 54 -13.67 4.03 4.38
C ILE A 54 -13.66 5.57 4.40
N VAL A 55 -12.54 6.19 4.01
CA VAL A 55 -12.45 7.66 3.95
C VAL A 55 -13.35 8.21 2.85
N PHE A 56 -13.40 7.54 1.69
CA PHE A 56 -14.24 7.97 0.57
C PHE A 56 -15.74 7.81 0.85
N SER A 57 -16.14 6.77 1.59
CA SER A 57 -17.55 6.54 1.92
C SER A 57 -18.13 7.59 2.87
N GLY A 58 -17.30 8.50 3.41
CA GLY A 58 -17.75 9.55 4.31
C GLY A 58 -18.15 9.06 5.70
N ILE A 59 -17.86 7.80 6.05
CA ILE A 59 -18.13 7.25 7.40
C ILE A 59 -17.36 8.04 8.49
N LEU A 60 -16.22 8.64 8.11
CA LEU A 60 -15.37 9.44 9.00
C LEU A 60 -15.67 10.96 8.93
N GLY A 61 -16.68 11.36 8.15
CA GLY A 61 -17.07 12.77 7.92
C GLY A 61 -18.23 13.22 8.77
#